data_AF-A0A7V9S1I1-F1
#
_entry.id   AF-A0A7V9S1I1-F1
#
_cell.length_a   1.000
_cell.length_b   1.000
_cell.length_c   1.000
_cell.angle_alpha   90.00
_cell.angle_beta   90.00
_cell.angle_gamma   90.00
#
_symmetry.space_group_name_H-M   'P 1'
#
loop_
_entity.id
_entity.type
_entity.pdbx_description
1 polymer ?
#
loop_
_entity_poly.entity_id
_entity_poly.type
_entity_poly.pdbx_seq_one_letter_code
_entity_poly.pdbx_strand_id
1 'polypeptide(L)'
;ERLRYSPGSLLLIVSASPAERDRFVERMVENRASLLSLDKVRALLAGRIAEDEIEGRAAELLDAAVLKRLEANETVVIPTEGLELGERERYVRMAAAAKRPRHLILVETARDQVQEDDRATLNDLRRRLDAGELGAEGFQTVLRLSAGAAAELKRIVFQSAPRDD
;
A
#
# COMPACT_ATOMS: atom_id res chain seq x y z
N GLU A 1 11.48 -16.03 4.94
CA GLU A 1 10.29 -16.17 5.82
C GLU A 1 9.00 -15.72 5.09
N ARG A 2 7.79 -16.04 5.56
CA ARG A 2 6.52 -15.54 4.96
C ARG A 2 5.84 -14.57 5.92
N LEU A 3 5.51 -13.36 5.46
CA LEU A 3 4.67 -12.42 6.21
C LEU A 3 3.20 -12.83 6.08
N ARG A 4 2.48 -12.89 7.19
CA ARG A 4 1.09 -13.33 7.24
C ARG A 4 0.21 -12.22 7.80
N TYR A 5 -0.83 -11.87 7.06
CA TYR A 5 -1.86 -10.92 7.48
C TYR A 5 -3.23 -11.60 7.50
N SER A 6 -4.14 -11.03 8.28
CA SER A 6 -5.53 -11.46 8.35
C SER A 6 -6.24 -11.26 7.00
N PRO A 7 -7.21 -12.11 6.63
CA PRO A 7 -8.06 -11.87 5.47
C PRO A 7 -8.82 -10.54 5.61
N GLY A 8 -9.13 -9.90 4.47
CA GLY A 8 -9.89 -8.65 4.46
C GLY A 8 -9.11 -7.41 4.92
N SER A 9 -7.80 -7.53 5.07
CA SER A 9 -6.95 -6.44 5.52
C SER A 9 -6.61 -5.46 4.39
N LEU A 10 -6.41 -4.21 4.77
CA LEU A 10 -5.69 -3.22 3.96
C LEU A 10 -4.19 -3.35 4.23
N LEU A 11 -3.39 -3.44 3.17
CA LEU A 11 -1.94 -3.33 3.23
C LEU A 11 -1.46 -2.20 2.32
N LEU A 12 -0.82 -1.18 2.90
CA LEU A 12 -0.12 -0.14 2.15
C LEU A 12 1.36 -0.51 1.99
N ILE A 13 1.88 -0.38 0.78
CA ILE A 13 3.30 -0.55 0.46
C ILE A 13 3.83 0.83 0.03
N VAL A 14 4.69 1.39 0.86
CA VAL A 14 5.20 2.75 0.75
C VAL A 14 6.69 2.71 0.43
N SER A 15 7.16 3.57 -0.47
CA SER A 15 8.58 3.72 -0.80
C SER A 15 8.85 5.10 -1.38
N ALA A 16 10.07 5.59 -1.23
CA ALA A 16 10.54 6.79 -1.92
C ALA A 16 10.94 6.51 -3.38
N SER A 17 11.02 5.23 -3.76
CA SER A 17 11.31 4.80 -5.13
C SER A 17 10.15 3.97 -5.68
N PRO A 18 9.36 4.53 -6.62
CA PRO A 18 8.32 3.77 -7.30
C PRO A 18 8.85 2.48 -7.95
N ALA A 19 10.06 2.52 -8.51
CA ALA A 19 10.70 1.36 -9.11
C ALA A 19 11.00 0.24 -8.10
N GLU A 20 11.47 0.58 -6.89
CA GLU A 20 11.71 -0.41 -5.85
C GLU A 20 10.41 -0.97 -5.27
N ARG A 21 9.43 -0.11 -5.03
CA ARG A 21 8.07 -0.48 -4.63
C ARG A 21 7.46 -1.48 -5.61
N ASP A 22 7.52 -1.19 -6.90
CA ASP A 22 6.91 -2.03 -7.93
C ASP A 22 7.61 -3.38 -8.04
N ARG A 23 8.95 -3.41 -8.01
CA ARG A 23 9.71 -4.66 -7.95
C ARG A 23 9.38 -5.47 -6.70
N PHE A 24 9.22 -4.80 -5.54
CA PHE A 24 8.86 -5.45 -4.29
C PHE A 24 7.47 -6.07 -4.37
N VAL A 25 6.47 -5.31 -4.84
CA VAL A 25 5.09 -5.75 -5.05
C VAL A 25 5.03 -6.92 -6.03
N GLU A 26 5.74 -6.80 -7.15
CA GLU A 26 5.82 -7.85 -8.16
C GLU A 26 6.36 -9.14 -7.55
N ARG A 27 7.41 -9.05 -6.73
CA ARG A 27 8.03 -10.23 -6.13
C ARG A 27 7.21 -10.81 -4.98
N MET A 28 6.56 -9.97 -4.16
CA MET A 28 6.02 -10.37 -2.84
C MET A 28 4.52 -10.66 -2.83
N VAL A 29 3.73 -10.01 -3.68
CA VAL A 29 2.26 -10.13 -3.69
C VAL A 29 1.84 -11.22 -4.66
N GLU A 30 1.50 -12.39 -4.15
CA GLU A 30 1.12 -13.56 -4.95
C GLU A 30 -0.27 -13.41 -5.59
N ASN A 31 -1.27 -13.03 -4.79
CA ASN A 31 -2.61 -12.77 -5.28
C ASN A 31 -2.66 -11.42 -6.00
N ARG A 32 -2.52 -11.43 -7.32
CA ARG A 32 -2.62 -10.22 -8.14
C ARG A 32 -3.99 -9.57 -8.09
N ALA A 33 -5.04 -10.32 -7.77
CA ALA A 33 -6.38 -9.76 -7.66
C ALA A 33 -6.47 -8.76 -6.50
N SER A 34 -5.77 -8.97 -5.37
CA SER A 34 -5.82 -8.05 -4.22
C SER A 34 -5.02 -6.76 -4.44
N LEU A 35 -4.15 -6.70 -5.46
CA LEU A 35 -3.33 -5.54 -5.78
C LEU A 35 -4.12 -4.51 -6.61
N LEU A 36 -4.35 -3.33 -6.04
CA LEU A 36 -4.96 -2.19 -6.73
C LEU A 36 -3.95 -1.04 -6.77
N SER A 37 -3.66 -0.49 -7.94
CA SER A 37 -2.71 0.62 -8.10
C SER A 37 -3.27 1.68 -9.03
N LEU A 38 -2.96 2.94 -8.73
CA LEU A 38 -3.47 4.07 -9.52
C LEU A 38 -2.94 4.04 -10.95
N ASP A 39 -1.66 3.72 -11.14
CA ASP A 39 -1.03 3.55 -12.47
C ASP A 39 -1.78 2.56 -13.36
N LYS A 40 -2.26 1.44 -12.80
CA LYS A 40 -3.05 0.47 -13.56
C LYS A 40 -4.41 1.05 -13.96
N VAL A 41 -5.05 1.80 -13.08
CA VAL A 41 -6.34 2.45 -13.39
C VAL A 41 -6.13 3.51 -14.47
N ARG A 42 -5.09 4.36 -14.37
CA ARG A 42 -4.73 5.32 -15.42
C ARG A 42 -4.50 4.61 -16.77
N ALA A 43 -3.71 3.54 -16.79
CA ALA A 43 -3.46 2.76 -18.00
C ALA A 43 -4.73 2.13 -18.60
N LEU A 44 -5.71 1.75 -17.77
CA LEU A 44 -7.00 1.25 -18.22
C LEU A 44 -7.91 2.36 -18.80
N LEU A 45 -7.71 3.61 -18.38
CA LEU A 45 -8.47 4.77 -18.88
C LEU A 45 -7.82 5.43 -20.09
N ALA A 46 -6.50 5.25 -20.28
CA ALA A 46 -5.76 5.81 -21.40
C ALA A 46 -6.42 5.46 -22.75
N GLY A 47 -6.67 6.50 -23.56
CA GLY A 47 -7.33 6.37 -24.86
C GLY A 47 -8.85 6.08 -24.80
N ARG A 48 -9.45 6.02 -23.61
CA ARG A 48 -10.90 5.84 -23.41
C ARG A 48 -11.61 7.12 -22.98
N ILE A 49 -10.87 8.05 -22.37
CA ILE A 49 -11.34 9.36 -21.93
C ILE A 49 -10.27 10.42 -22.24
N ALA A 50 -10.60 11.70 -22.05
CA ALA A 50 -9.66 12.78 -22.25
C ALA A 50 -8.52 12.74 -21.22
N GLU A 51 -7.32 13.16 -21.62
CA GLU A 51 -6.11 13.03 -20.80
C GLU A 51 -6.18 13.83 -19.48
N ASP A 52 -6.81 15.00 -19.53
CA ASP A 52 -7.07 15.86 -18.37
C ASP A 52 -8.12 15.29 -17.39
N GLU A 53 -8.97 14.36 -17.85
CA GLU A 53 -9.93 13.65 -17.00
C GLU A 53 -9.34 12.40 -16.32
N ILE A 54 -8.23 11.86 -16.84
CA ILE A 54 -7.66 10.59 -16.37
C ILE A 54 -7.34 10.63 -14.88
N GLU A 55 -6.73 11.71 -14.40
CA GLU A 55 -6.22 11.77 -13.03
C GLU A 55 -7.34 11.66 -12.01
N GLY A 56 -8.34 12.56 -12.11
CA GLY A 56 -9.50 12.56 -11.24
C GLY A 56 -10.28 11.26 -11.34
N ARG A 57 -10.52 10.78 -12.57
CA ARG A 57 -11.31 9.57 -12.79
C ARG A 57 -10.62 8.31 -12.29
N ALA A 58 -9.30 8.23 -12.42
CA ALA A 58 -8.53 7.10 -11.90
C ALA A 58 -8.58 7.05 -10.38
N ALA A 59 -8.45 8.20 -9.72
CA ALA A 59 -8.53 8.30 -8.27
C ALA A 59 -9.92 7.91 -7.74
N GLU A 60 -10.99 8.36 -8.39
CA GLU A 60 -12.37 7.97 -8.05
C GLU A 60 -12.62 6.47 -8.19
N LEU A 61 -12.17 5.88 -9.31
CA LEU A 61 -12.37 4.46 -9.59
C LEU A 61 -11.56 3.57 -8.65
N LEU A 62 -10.33 3.97 -8.32
CA LEU A 62 -9.51 3.26 -7.36
C LEU A 62 -10.19 3.26 -5.98
N ASP A 63 -10.64 4.41 -5.51
CA ASP A 63 -11.36 4.54 -4.24
C ASP A 63 -12.62 3.68 -4.16
N ALA A 64 -13.45 3.74 -5.20
CA ALA A 64 -14.66 2.94 -5.27
C ALA A 64 -14.34 1.44 -5.23
N ALA A 65 -13.28 1.01 -5.92
CA ALA A 65 -12.83 -0.38 -5.89
C ALA A 65 -12.30 -0.80 -4.52
N VAL A 66 -11.50 0.05 -3.86
CA VAL A 66 -10.98 -0.19 -2.51
C VAL A 66 -12.12 -0.32 -1.50
N LEU A 67 -13.04 0.64 -1.50
CA LEU A 67 -14.18 0.63 -0.58
C LEU A 67 -15.02 -0.65 -0.74
N LYS A 68 -15.42 -0.96 -1.98
CA LYS A 68 -16.23 -2.14 -2.28
C LYS A 68 -15.58 -3.44 -1.81
N ARG A 69 -14.26 -3.56 -1.98
CA ARG A 69 -13.51 -4.74 -1.52
C ARG A 69 -13.45 -4.85 0.00
N LEU A 70 -13.15 -3.75 0.67
CA LEU A 70 -13.07 -3.73 2.14
C LEU A 70 -14.43 -4.05 2.76
N GLU A 71 -15.53 -3.56 2.17
CA GLU A 71 -16.90 -3.91 2.57
C GLU A 71 -17.22 -5.39 2.35
N ALA A 72 -16.73 -5.97 1.26
CA ALA A 72 -16.84 -7.40 0.95
C ALA A 72 -15.87 -8.29 1.77
N ASN A 73 -15.12 -7.72 2.72
CA ASN A 73 -14.08 -8.42 3.48
C ASN A 73 -12.97 -9.03 2.58
N GLU A 74 -12.74 -8.44 1.41
CA GLU A 74 -11.64 -8.80 0.52
C GLU A 74 -10.37 -8.04 0.90
N THR A 75 -9.24 -8.71 0.83
CA THR A 75 -7.93 -8.07 1.05
C THR A 75 -7.64 -7.05 -0.05
N VAL A 76 -7.11 -5.90 0.36
CA VAL A 76 -6.64 -4.85 -0.54
C VAL A 76 -5.17 -4.55 -0.27
N VAL A 77 -4.36 -4.56 -1.33
CA VAL A 77 -2.95 -4.14 -1.31
C VAL A 77 -2.81 -2.92 -2.21
N ILE A 78 -2.32 -1.80 -1.66
CA ILE A 78 -2.08 -0.56 -2.39
C ILE A 78 -0.60 -0.21 -2.35
N PRO A 79 0.10 -0.18 -3.51
CA PRO A 79 1.36 0.51 -3.63
C PRO A 79 1.07 2.02 -3.73
N THR A 80 1.52 2.79 -2.74
CA THR A 80 1.28 4.25 -2.70
C THR A 80 2.16 4.95 -3.72
N GLU A 81 1.67 6.03 -4.32
CA GLU A 81 2.41 6.83 -5.28
C GLU A 81 3.61 7.54 -4.66
N GLY A 82 3.45 7.99 -3.41
CA GLY A 82 4.49 8.69 -2.67
C GLY A 82 4.50 8.38 -1.18
N LEU A 83 5.05 9.33 -0.42
CA LEU A 83 5.27 9.25 1.03
C LEU A 83 4.29 10.10 1.84
N GLU A 84 3.34 10.74 1.18
CA GLU A 84 2.46 11.74 1.79
C GLU A 84 1.48 11.12 2.80
N LEU A 85 1.22 11.86 3.88
CA LEU A 85 0.26 11.46 4.90
C LEU A 85 -1.16 11.39 4.32
N GLY A 86 -1.54 12.37 3.48
CA GLY A 86 -2.89 12.46 2.93
C GLY A 86 -3.29 11.22 2.13
N GLU A 87 -2.37 10.68 1.33
CA GLU A 87 -2.60 9.45 0.56
C GLU A 87 -2.84 8.25 1.50
N ARG A 88 -2.01 8.08 2.53
CA ARG A 88 -2.18 7.00 3.51
C ARG A 88 -3.48 7.13 4.29
N GLU A 89 -3.75 8.33 4.79
CA GLU A 89 -4.91 8.62 5.63
C GLU A 89 -6.22 8.31 4.90
N ARG A 90 -6.30 8.63 3.61
CA ARG A 90 -7.45 8.30 2.74
C ARG A 90 -7.84 6.83 2.85
N TYR A 91 -6.89 5.92 2.60
CA TYR A 91 -7.17 4.48 2.62
C TYR A 91 -7.35 3.92 4.03
N VAL A 92 -6.60 4.44 5.01
CA VAL A 92 -6.77 4.06 6.41
C VAL A 92 -8.19 4.38 6.89
N ARG A 93 -8.73 5.57 6.56
CA ARG A 93 -10.10 5.96 6.92
C ARG A 93 -11.13 5.01 6.28
N MET A 94 -10.96 4.61 5.02
CA MET A 94 -11.86 3.64 4.36
C MET A 94 -11.86 2.29 5.07
N ALA A 95 -10.68 1.74 5.36
CA ALA A 95 -10.55 0.47 6.08
C ALA A 95 -11.07 0.57 7.52
N ALA A 96 -10.92 1.73 8.18
CA ALA A 96 -11.50 1.98 9.50
C ALA A 96 -13.02 1.97 9.48
N ALA A 97 -13.65 2.66 8.51
CA ALA A 97 -15.10 2.64 8.33
C ALA A 97 -15.63 1.21 8.09
N ALA A 98 -14.91 0.40 7.31
CA ALA A 98 -15.24 -0.99 7.05
C ALA A 98 -14.82 -1.96 8.19
N LYS A 99 -14.25 -1.47 9.30
CA LYS A 99 -13.72 -2.25 10.44
C LYS A 99 -12.68 -3.31 10.03
N ARG A 100 -11.87 -3.01 9.01
CA ARG A 100 -10.81 -3.89 8.52
C ARG A 100 -9.46 -3.59 9.18
N PRO A 101 -8.60 -4.62 9.40
CA PRO A 101 -7.20 -4.40 9.78
C PRO A 101 -6.43 -3.62 8.70
N ARG A 102 -5.42 -2.89 9.12
CA ARG A 102 -4.65 -1.92 8.36
C ARG A 102 -3.17 -2.10 8.69
N HIS A 103 -2.39 -2.33 7.66
CA HIS A 103 -0.97 -2.61 7.77
C HIS A 103 -0.16 -1.71 6.83
N LEU A 104 1.07 -1.39 7.22
CA LEU A 104 1.99 -0.63 6.40
C LEU A 104 3.33 -1.36 6.29
N ILE A 105 3.87 -1.42 5.07
CA ILE A 105 5.26 -1.79 4.81
C ILE A 105 5.96 -0.60 4.17
N LEU A 106 6.98 -0.07 4.83
CA LEU A 106 7.93 0.87 4.25
C LEU A 106 9.08 0.07 3.61
N VAL A 107 9.21 0.15 2.29
CA VAL A 107 10.34 -0.37 1.54
C VAL A 107 11.40 0.73 1.45
N GLU A 108 12.51 0.53 2.15
CA GLU A 108 13.60 1.49 2.23
C GLU A 108 14.30 1.66 0.89
N THR A 109 14.45 2.91 0.50
CA THR A 109 15.23 3.33 -0.65
C THR A 109 16.62 3.77 -0.23
N ALA A 110 17.62 3.41 -1.02
CA ALA A 110 19.00 3.83 -0.81
C ALA A 110 19.10 5.37 -0.82
N ARG A 111 19.90 5.94 0.07
CA ARG A 111 19.93 7.40 0.31
C ARG A 111 20.23 8.22 -0.95
N ASP A 112 21.05 7.68 -1.84
CA ASP A 112 21.44 8.26 -3.14
C ASP A 112 20.31 8.20 -4.19
N GLN A 113 19.30 7.37 -3.97
CA GLN A 113 18.13 7.20 -4.85
C GLN A 113 16.88 7.94 -4.35
N VAL A 114 16.93 8.53 -3.16
CA VAL A 114 15.83 9.36 -2.62
C VAL A 114 15.93 10.76 -3.21
N GLN A 115 14.86 11.19 -3.89
CA GLN A 115 14.74 12.56 -4.41
C GLN A 115 14.84 13.57 -3.27
N GLU A 116 15.39 14.75 -3.55
CA GLU A 116 15.63 15.76 -2.52
C GLU A 116 14.35 16.17 -1.78
N ASP A 117 13.28 16.38 -2.54
CA ASP A 117 11.96 16.78 -2.03
C ASP A 117 11.34 15.69 -1.12
N ASP A 118 11.65 14.41 -1.36
CA ASP A 118 11.13 13.30 -0.57
C ASP A 118 11.90 13.07 0.75
N ARG A 119 13.11 13.63 0.90
CA ARG A 119 13.98 13.32 2.06
C ARG A 119 13.35 13.69 3.39
N ALA A 120 12.73 14.86 3.46
CA ALA A 120 12.10 15.34 4.69
C ALA A 120 10.94 14.43 5.09
N THR A 121 10.04 14.15 4.14
CA THR A 121 8.87 13.29 4.33
C THR A 121 9.28 11.85 4.68
N LEU A 122 10.29 11.29 4.01
CA LEU A 122 10.82 9.97 4.32
C LEU A 122 11.42 9.88 5.72
N ASN A 123 12.21 10.88 6.11
CA ASN A 123 12.83 10.91 7.44
C ASN A 123 11.79 11.09 8.55
N ASP A 124 10.75 11.88 8.30
CA ASP A 124 9.62 11.99 9.20
C ASP A 124 8.90 10.65 9.37
N LEU A 125 8.54 9.99 8.26
CA LEU A 125 7.90 8.68 8.28
C LEU A 125 8.73 7.64 9.03
N ARG A 126 10.06 7.59 8.79
CA ARG A 126 10.98 6.71 9.50
C ARG A 126 10.98 6.97 11.01
N ARG A 127 11.10 8.25 11.41
CA ARG A 127 11.08 8.64 12.84
C ARG A 127 9.78 8.20 13.52
N ARG A 128 8.64 8.43 12.87
CA ARG A 128 7.31 8.08 13.40
C ARG A 128 7.10 6.57 13.46
N LEU A 129 7.61 5.83 12.48
CA LEU A 129 7.62 4.37 12.49
C LEU A 129 8.46 3.83 13.66
N ASP A 130 9.70 4.30 13.80
CA ASP A 130 10.63 3.86 14.84
C ASP A 130 10.11 4.20 16.25
N ALA A 131 9.36 5.31 16.38
CA ALA A 131 8.68 5.70 17.62
C ALA A 131 7.33 5.01 17.87
N GLY A 132 6.83 4.18 16.94
CA GLY A 132 5.53 3.51 17.05
C GLY A 132 4.31 4.44 16.89
N GLU A 133 4.52 5.67 16.41
CA GLU A 133 3.48 6.71 16.31
C GLU A 133 2.49 6.46 15.17
N LEU A 134 2.81 5.57 14.22
CA LEU A 134 1.89 5.19 13.15
C LEU A 134 0.66 4.41 13.67
N GLY A 135 0.69 3.92 14.91
CA GLY A 135 -0.52 3.41 15.56
C GLY A 135 -1.61 4.49 15.70
N ALA A 136 -1.23 5.76 15.88
CA ALA A 136 -2.16 6.88 15.94
C ALA A 136 -2.77 7.21 14.56
N GLU A 137 -2.09 6.86 13.45
CA GLU A 137 -2.68 6.87 12.12
C GLU A 137 -3.69 5.73 11.93
N GLY A 138 -3.75 4.75 12.83
CA GLY A 138 -4.71 3.65 12.81
C GLY A 138 -4.16 2.33 12.28
N PHE A 139 -2.85 2.21 12.04
CA PHE A 139 -2.21 0.95 11.63
C PHE A 139 -2.07 -0.04 12.81
N GLN A 140 -2.40 -1.31 12.58
CA GLN A 140 -2.17 -2.39 13.54
C GLN A 140 -0.74 -2.90 13.51
N THR A 141 -0.15 -2.98 12.31
CA THR A 141 1.26 -3.39 12.18
C THR A 141 1.95 -2.50 11.18
N VAL A 142 3.19 -2.16 11.48
CA VAL A 142 4.05 -1.41 10.59
C VAL A 142 5.39 -2.11 10.51
N LEU A 143 5.90 -2.28 9.29
CA LEU A 143 7.18 -2.92 9.04
C LEU A 143 8.06 -2.02 8.19
N ARG A 144 9.31 -1.87 8.60
CA ARG A 144 10.35 -1.19 7.83
C ARG A 144 11.31 -2.23 7.27
N LEU A 145 11.45 -2.25 5.95
CA LEU A 145 12.29 -3.23 5.26
C LEU A 145 13.46 -2.54 4.59
N SER A 146 14.66 -2.78 5.10
CA SER A 146 15.89 -2.49 4.38
C SER A 146 16.00 -3.36 3.12
N ALA A 147 16.82 -2.96 2.15
CA ALA A 147 17.06 -3.75 0.94
C ALA A 147 17.50 -5.20 1.25
N GLY A 148 18.33 -5.40 2.28
CA GLY A 148 18.75 -6.73 2.75
C GLY A 148 17.60 -7.54 3.34
N ALA A 149 16.83 -6.97 4.27
CA ALA A 149 15.69 -7.66 4.88
C ALA A 149 14.57 -7.96 3.87
N ALA A 150 14.36 -7.07 2.90
CA ALA A 150 13.44 -7.30 1.80
C ALA A 150 13.87 -8.51 0.95
N ALA A 151 15.16 -8.75 0.75
CA ALA A 151 15.66 -9.89 -0.03
C ALA A 151 15.39 -11.24 0.65
N GLU A 152 15.44 -11.30 1.99
CA GLU A 152 15.23 -12.52 2.78
C GLU A 152 13.75 -12.93 2.94
N LEU A 153 12.85 -11.97 2.71
CA LEU A 153 11.42 -12.23 2.66
C LEU A 153 11.06 -13.07 1.43
N LYS A 154 10.36 -14.18 1.67
CA LYS A 154 9.93 -15.09 0.62
C LYS A 154 8.63 -14.59 -0.02
N ARG A 155 7.61 -14.29 0.79
CA ARG A 155 6.25 -13.92 0.32
C ARG A 155 5.44 -13.13 1.36
N ILE A 156 4.50 -12.32 0.88
CA ILE A 156 3.36 -11.81 1.66
C ILE A 156 2.15 -12.70 1.37
N VAL A 157 1.53 -13.22 2.42
CA VAL A 157 0.37 -14.12 2.35
C VAL A 157 -0.75 -13.55 3.21
N PHE A 158 -1.94 -13.51 2.65
CA PHE A 158 -3.17 -13.27 3.42
C PHE A 158 -3.81 -14.62 3.65
N GLN A 159 -4.10 -14.95 4.91
CA GLN A 159 -4.78 -16.21 5.19
C GLN A 159 -6.13 -16.21 4.47
N SER A 160 -6.55 -17.39 3.96
CA SER A 160 -7.93 -17.55 3.51
C SER A 160 -8.87 -17.33 4.69
N ALA A 161 -10.05 -16.76 4.45
CA ALA A 161 -11.09 -16.77 5.46
C ALA A 161 -11.31 -18.24 5.93
N PRO A 162 -11.50 -18.48 7.24
CA PRO A 162 -11.88 -19.81 7.70
C PRO A 162 -13.10 -20.25 6.89
N ARG A 163 -13.10 -21.52 6.45
CA ARG A 163 -14.30 -22.09 5.86
C ARG A 163 -15.34 -22.17 6.98
N ASP A 164 -16.53 -21.63 6.75
CA ASP A 164 -17.66 -21.90 7.61
C ASP A 164 -17.98 -23.39 7.49
N ASP A 165 -17.81 -24.14 8.59
CA ASP A 165 -18.36 -25.49 8.79
C ASP A 165 -19.82 -25.38 9.28
#